data_AF-X1DB88-F1
#
_entry.id   AF-X1DB88-F1
#
_cell.length_a   1.000
_cell.length_b   1.000
_cell.length_c   1.000
_cell.angle_alpha   90.00
_cell.angle_beta   90.00
_cell.angle_gamma   90.00
#
_symmetry.space_group_name_H-M   'P 1'
#
loop_
_entity.id
_entity.type
_entity.pdbx_description
1 polymer ?
#
loop_
_entity_poly.entity_id
_entity_poly.type
_entity_poly.pdbx_seq_one_letter_code
_entity_poly.pdbx_strand_id
1 'polypeptide(L)'
;MSKSISFLYQLARTANDIEKLASGDPKRIARRAKNKYIGRTVVGGVSVSRMIIGTNWFLGYSHTSRAKDRFITGYQTRGRIAGILEVFLQNGIDTVMGSPSGPDCVLTKAIKDAQNRIGRRMILI
;
A
#
# COMPACT_ATOMS: atom_id res chain seq x y z
N MET A 1 -19.74 2.56 5.81
CA MET A 1 -19.29 1.15 5.86
C MET A 1 -19.83 0.54 7.14
N SER A 2 -20.64 -0.52 7.06
CA SER A 2 -21.34 -1.08 8.22
C SER A 2 -20.39 -1.79 9.19
N LYS A 3 -20.72 -1.78 10.49
CA LYS A 3 -19.92 -2.37 11.57
C LYS A 3 -19.64 -3.87 11.36
N SER A 4 -20.58 -4.60 10.74
CA SER A 4 -20.47 -6.04 10.51
C SER A 4 -19.40 -6.42 9.47
N ILE A 5 -19.23 -5.60 8.43
CA ILE A 5 -18.18 -5.80 7.40
C ILE A 5 -16.79 -5.58 8.02
N SER A 6 -16.66 -4.64 8.96
CA SER A 6 -15.42 -4.40 9.69
C SER A 6 -15.00 -5.56 10.59
N PHE A 7 -15.96 -6.30 11.17
CA PHE A 7 -15.69 -7.41 12.09
C PHE A 7 -15.19 -8.66 11.36
N LEU A 8 -15.90 -9.10 10.31
CA LEU A 8 -15.49 -10.24 9.48
C LEU A 8 -14.11 -10.00 8.85
N TYR A 9 -13.84 -8.75 8.47
CA TYR A 9 -12.54 -8.33 7.98
C TYR A 9 -11.43 -8.42 9.03
N GLN A 10 -11.70 -7.97 10.27
CA GLN A 10 -10.74 -8.13 11.36
C GLN A 10 -10.44 -9.61 11.60
N LEU A 11 -11.44 -10.49 11.59
CA LEU A 11 -11.24 -11.93 11.73
C LEU A 11 -10.42 -12.54 10.60
N ALA A 12 -10.73 -12.21 9.33
CA ALA A 12 -9.96 -12.68 8.18
C ALA A 12 -8.48 -12.21 8.25
N ARG A 13 -8.23 -11.04 8.82
CA ARG A 13 -6.88 -10.53 9.09
C ARG A 13 -6.19 -11.30 10.20
N THR A 14 -6.88 -11.56 11.32
CA THR A 14 -6.31 -12.36 12.41
C THR A 14 -5.98 -13.75 11.90
N ALA A 15 -6.85 -14.35 11.08
CA ALA A 15 -6.62 -15.63 10.42
C ALA A 15 -5.39 -15.59 9.48
N ASN A 16 -5.27 -14.59 8.60
CA ASN A 16 -4.11 -14.44 7.71
C ASN A 16 -2.80 -14.15 8.48
N ASP A 17 -2.86 -13.35 9.54
CA ASP A 17 -1.69 -13.10 10.40
C ASP A 17 -1.34 -14.39 11.16
N ILE A 18 -2.31 -15.16 11.65
CA ILE A 18 -2.10 -16.47 12.29
C ILE A 18 -1.52 -17.46 11.29
N GLU A 19 -2.06 -17.58 10.09
CA GLU A 19 -1.55 -18.48 9.03
C GLU A 19 -0.11 -18.13 8.68
N LYS A 20 0.21 -16.83 8.53
CA LYS A 20 1.59 -16.41 8.25
C LYS A 20 2.52 -16.56 9.44
N LEU A 21 2.03 -16.41 10.67
CA LEU A 21 2.79 -16.70 11.88
C LEU A 21 2.99 -18.20 12.08
N ALA A 22 2.02 -19.02 11.65
CA ALA A 22 2.04 -20.48 11.70
C ALA A 22 2.73 -21.12 10.49
N SER A 23 3.10 -20.34 9.46
CA SER A 23 3.77 -20.81 8.25
C SER A 23 5.15 -21.45 8.48
N GLY A 24 5.67 -21.42 9.72
CA GLY A 24 6.91 -22.09 10.12
C GLY A 24 8.19 -21.45 9.60
N ASP A 25 8.11 -20.45 8.71
CA ASP A 25 9.27 -19.70 8.20
C ASP A 25 9.66 -18.58 9.17
N PRO A 26 10.77 -18.73 9.95
CA PRO A 26 11.14 -17.77 10.97
C PRO A 26 11.48 -16.39 10.40
N LYS A 27 11.93 -16.30 9.15
CA LYS A 27 12.24 -15.01 8.50
C LYS A 27 10.97 -14.25 8.15
N ARG A 28 9.93 -14.94 7.67
CA ARG A 28 8.62 -14.33 7.37
C ARG A 28 7.94 -13.83 8.64
N ILE A 29 7.98 -14.62 9.71
CA ILE A 29 7.45 -14.28 11.04
C ILE A 29 8.14 -13.04 11.59
N ALA A 30 9.48 -13.06 11.66
CA ALA A 30 10.27 -11.94 12.18
C ALA A 30 10.07 -10.65 11.37
N ARG A 31 10.01 -10.75 10.03
CA ARG A 31 9.73 -9.60 9.16
C ARG A 31 8.35 -9.02 9.40
N ARG A 32 7.33 -9.87 9.59
CA ARG A 32 5.94 -9.45 9.87
C ARG A 32 5.85 -8.73 11.22
N ALA A 33 6.47 -9.29 12.25
CA ALA A 33 6.53 -8.68 13.58
C ALA A 33 7.30 -7.34 13.52
N LYS A 34 8.47 -7.31 12.89
CA LYS A 34 9.27 -6.08 12.71
C LYS A 34 8.47 -4.99 12.00
N ASN A 35 7.79 -5.29 10.90
CA ASN A 35 7.01 -4.28 10.18
C ASN A 35 5.77 -3.82 10.97
N LYS A 36 5.15 -4.72 11.75
CA LYS A 36 3.95 -4.41 12.55
C LYS A 36 4.27 -3.54 13.77
N TYR A 37 5.40 -3.79 14.43
CA TYR A 37 5.75 -3.14 15.70
C TYR A 37 6.86 -2.07 15.58
N ILE A 38 7.85 -2.27 14.71
CA ILE A 38 9.01 -1.38 14.53
C ILE A 38 8.89 -0.60 13.20
N GLY A 39 7.98 -0.97 12.31
CA GLY A 39 7.84 -0.37 10.98
C GLY A 39 7.12 0.99 10.94
N ARG A 40 6.75 1.59 12.08
CA ARG A 40 5.95 2.84 12.12
C ARG A 40 6.56 3.94 12.97
N THR A 41 6.36 5.18 12.55
CA THR A 41 6.77 6.40 13.28
C THR A 41 5.60 7.36 13.35
N VAL A 42 5.52 8.19 14.40
CA VAL A 42 4.56 9.28 14.48
C VAL A 42 5.22 10.55 13.97
N VAL A 43 4.62 11.20 12.97
CA VAL A 43 5.06 12.49 12.41
C VAL A 43 3.85 13.42 12.40
N GLY A 44 3.95 14.59 13.04
CA GLY A 44 2.84 15.55 13.11
C GLY A 44 1.54 14.97 13.68
N GLY A 45 1.63 14.03 14.63
CA GLY A 45 0.46 13.34 15.21
C GLY A 45 -0.12 12.20 14.36
N VAL A 46 0.41 11.95 13.15
CA VAL A 46 -0.03 10.86 12.26
C VAL A 46 0.95 9.69 12.35
N SER A 47 0.45 8.49 12.66
CA SER A 47 1.25 7.27 12.60
C SER A 47 1.44 6.83 11.15
N VAL A 48 2.65 6.93 10.62
CA VAL A 48 3.01 6.57 9.24
C VAL A 48 3.93 5.35 9.20
N SER A 49 3.91 4.57 8.11
CA SER A 49 4.94 3.57 7.87
C SER A 49 6.29 4.24 7.60
N ARG A 50 7.37 3.70 8.19
CA ARG A 50 8.75 4.19 8.01
C ARG A 50 9.23 4.06 6.56
N MET A 51 8.76 3.04 5.86
CA MET A 51 8.88 2.94 4.40
C MET A 51 7.69 3.66 3.77
N ILE A 52 7.94 4.50 2.77
CA ILE A 52 6.91 5.24 2.04
C ILE A 52 6.88 4.76 0.59
N ILE A 53 5.71 4.85 -0.02
CA ILE A 53 5.49 4.47 -1.41
C ILE A 53 5.60 5.74 -2.26
N GLY A 54 6.68 5.86 -3.03
CA GLY A 54 6.87 6.95 -3.98
C GLY A 54 6.01 6.77 -5.24
N THR A 55 5.51 7.88 -5.79
CA THR A 55 4.53 7.86 -6.89
C THR A 55 5.13 8.09 -8.29
N ASN A 56 6.44 8.36 -8.38
CA ASN A 56 7.13 8.62 -9.65
C ASN A 56 7.04 7.44 -10.62
N TRP A 57 7.21 6.21 -10.12
CA TRP A 57 7.11 4.99 -10.93
C TRP A 57 5.69 4.71 -11.42
N PHE A 58 4.68 5.42 -10.91
CA PHE A 58 3.29 5.28 -11.34
C PHE A 58 2.87 6.40 -12.30
N LEU A 59 3.38 7.61 -12.08
CA LEU A 59 2.94 8.83 -12.75
C LEU A 59 3.87 9.29 -13.88
N GLY A 60 5.01 8.62 -14.07
CA GLY A 60 5.93 8.92 -15.17
C GLY A 60 6.88 10.07 -14.90
N TYR A 61 7.35 10.21 -13.67
CA TYR A 61 8.40 11.17 -13.32
C TYR A 61 9.76 10.46 -13.31
N SER A 62 10.35 10.21 -14.49
CA SER A 62 11.59 9.42 -14.61
C SER A 62 12.88 10.16 -14.23
N HIS A 63 12.84 11.49 -14.12
CA HIS A 63 14.02 12.36 -13.93
C HIS A 63 15.14 12.12 -14.95
N THR A 64 14.82 11.57 -16.12
CA THR A 64 15.81 11.21 -17.13
C THR A 64 15.46 11.79 -18.50
N SER A 65 14.33 11.38 -19.08
CA SER A 65 13.90 11.87 -20.39
C SER A 65 12.42 11.65 -20.63
N ARG A 66 11.84 12.45 -21.53
CA ARG A 66 10.44 12.34 -21.92
C ARG A 66 10.07 10.98 -22.52
N ALA A 67 11.02 10.31 -23.18
CA ALA A 67 10.80 8.95 -23.68
C ALA A 67 10.58 7.96 -22.53
N LYS A 68 11.34 8.08 -21.43
CA LYS A 68 11.18 7.24 -20.24
C LYS A 68 9.89 7.57 -19.47
N ASP A 69 9.50 8.85 -19.41
CA ASP A 69 8.22 9.26 -18.82
C ASP A 69 7.03 8.63 -19.55
N ARG A 70 7.07 8.64 -20.88
CA ARG A 70 6.07 7.99 -21.74
C ARG A 70 6.05 6.47 -21.58
N PHE A 71 7.23 5.86 -21.43
CA PHE A 71 7.31 4.43 -21.15
C PHE A 71 6.61 4.08 -19.82
N ILE A 72 6.89 4.82 -18.74
CA ILE A 72 6.28 4.57 -17.43
C ILE A 72 4.77 4.74 -17.51
N THR A 73 4.27 5.84 -18.07
CA THR A 73 2.82 6.09 -18.17
C THR A 73 2.11 5.10 -19.10
N GLY A 74 2.76 4.64 -20.17
CA GLY A 74 2.21 3.60 -21.04
C GLY A 74 2.26 2.19 -20.42
N TYR A 75 3.25 1.92 -19.57
CA TYR A 75 3.40 0.63 -18.89
C TYR A 75 2.45 0.50 -17.69
N GLN A 76 2.25 1.58 -16.94
CA GLN A 76 1.48 1.58 -15.71
C GLN A 76 -0.02 1.70 -15.97
N THR A 77 -0.73 0.60 -15.75
CA THR A 77 -2.19 0.58 -15.77
C THR A 77 -2.74 0.69 -14.34
N ARG A 78 -4.00 1.13 -14.20
CA ARG A 78 -4.72 1.14 -12.91
C ARG A 78 -4.60 -0.20 -12.17
N GLY A 79 -4.74 -1.31 -12.89
CA GLY A 79 -4.64 -2.66 -12.32
C GLY A 79 -3.23 -3.01 -11.83
N ARG A 80 -2.19 -2.64 -12.59
CA ARG A 80 -0.78 -2.85 -12.19
C ARG A 80 -0.42 -2.04 -10.95
N ILE A 81 -0.79 -0.76 -10.95
CA ILE A 81 -0.56 0.12 -9.80
C ILE A 81 -1.29 -0.46 -8.57
N ALA A 82 -2.56 -0.83 -8.70
CA ALA A 82 -3.32 -1.42 -7.60
C ALA A 82 -2.68 -2.71 -7.06
N GLY A 83 -2.18 -3.59 -7.93
CA GLY A 83 -1.47 -4.80 -7.53
C GLY A 83 -0.16 -4.53 -6.79
N ILE A 84 0.59 -3.50 -7.20
CA ILE A 84 1.79 -3.07 -6.46
C ILE A 84 1.42 -2.53 -5.07
N LEU A 85 0.41 -1.65 -5.00
CA LEU A 85 -0.09 -1.09 -3.74
C LEU A 85 -0.63 -2.17 -2.79
N GLU A 86 -1.25 -3.21 -3.34
CA GLU A 86 -1.71 -4.38 -2.61
C GLU A 86 -0.57 -5.06 -1.84
N VAL A 87 0.56 -5.31 -2.52
CA VAL A 87 1.75 -5.91 -1.91
C VAL A 87 2.27 -5.04 -0.75
N PHE A 88 2.30 -3.73 -0.91
CA PHE A 88 2.70 -2.82 0.16
C PHE A 88 1.77 -2.91 1.37
N LEU A 89 0.46 -2.83 1.14
CA LEU A 89 -0.55 -2.92 2.21
C LEU A 89 -0.47 -4.26 2.95
N GLN A 90 -0.31 -5.37 2.22
CA GLN A 90 -0.13 -6.71 2.80
C GLN A 90 1.12 -6.80 3.68
N ASN A 91 2.14 -5.97 3.46
CA ASN A 91 3.37 -5.90 4.25
C ASN A 91 3.35 -4.81 5.33
N GLY A 92 2.22 -4.12 5.50
CA GLY A 92 2.03 -3.09 6.52
C GLY A 92 2.55 -1.71 6.14
N ILE A 93 2.87 -1.51 4.86
CA ILE A 93 3.32 -0.24 4.29
C ILE A 93 2.08 0.44 3.70
N ASP A 94 1.61 1.49 4.37
CA ASP A 94 0.35 2.17 4.04
C ASP A 94 0.52 3.66 3.74
N THR A 95 1.73 4.20 3.85
CA THR A 95 2.01 5.60 3.55
C THR A 95 2.43 5.78 2.10
N VAL A 96 1.67 6.59 1.35
CA VAL A 96 1.95 6.98 -0.04
C VAL A 96 2.37 8.43 -0.06
N MET A 97 3.53 8.71 -0.66
CA MET A 97 4.05 10.07 -0.82
C MET A 97 3.77 10.58 -2.23
N GLY A 98 3.09 11.71 -2.30
CA GLY A 98 2.81 12.42 -3.53
C GLY A 98 1.37 12.88 -3.61
N SER A 99 1.17 13.94 -4.39
CA SER A 99 -0.14 14.54 -4.59
C SER A 99 -0.86 13.91 -5.78
N PRO A 100 -1.86 13.05 -5.59
CA PRO A 100 -2.74 12.68 -6.70
C PRO A 100 -3.47 13.93 -7.21
N SER A 101 -3.32 14.22 -8.50
CA SER A 101 -3.96 15.37 -9.16
C SER A 101 -5.46 15.13 -9.37
N GLY A 102 -6.23 15.13 -8.28
CA GLY A 102 -7.70 15.02 -8.29
C GLY A 102 -8.27 13.59 -8.24
N PRO A 103 -9.61 13.47 -8.15
CA PRO A 103 -10.31 12.19 -7.98
C PRO A 103 -10.21 11.28 -9.20
N ASP A 104 -10.00 11.85 -10.40
CA ASP A 104 -9.93 11.11 -11.65
C ASP A 104 -8.56 10.56 -12.01
N CYS A 105 -7.53 10.97 -11.26
CA CYS A 105 -6.17 10.48 -11.40
C CYS A 105 -6.12 8.94 -11.31
N VAL A 106 -5.35 8.32 -12.20
CA VAL A 106 -5.15 6.85 -12.24
C VAL A 106 -4.66 6.31 -10.89
N LEU A 107 -3.82 7.07 -10.19
CA LEU A 107 -3.30 6.73 -8.87
C LEU A 107 -4.40 6.72 -7.82
N THR A 108 -5.27 7.74 -7.77
CA THR A 108 -6.41 7.80 -6.83
C THR A 108 -7.31 6.59 -6.99
N LYS A 109 -7.63 6.24 -8.24
CA LYS A 109 -8.45 5.07 -8.59
C LYS A 109 -7.77 3.76 -8.18
N ALA A 110 -6.48 3.62 -8.44
CA ALA A 110 -5.70 2.45 -8.05
C ALA A 110 -5.56 2.30 -6.52
N ILE A 111 -5.36 3.40 -5.79
CA ILE A 111 -5.37 3.42 -4.33
C ILE A 111 -6.72 2.93 -3.82
N LYS A 112 -7.83 3.47 -4.34
CA LYS A 112 -9.17 3.05 -3.93
C LYS A 112 -9.37 1.55 -4.16
N ASP A 113 -8.93 1.02 -5.30
CA ASP A 113 -9.01 -0.42 -5.58
C ASP A 113 -8.18 -1.25 -4.60
N ALA A 114 -6.93 -0.86 -4.35
CA ALA A 114 -6.05 -1.57 -3.40
C ALA A 114 -6.62 -1.53 -1.97
N GLN A 115 -7.14 -0.38 -1.54
CA GLN A 115 -7.80 -0.24 -0.25
C GLN A 115 -9.07 -1.09 -0.15
N ASN A 116 -9.86 -1.20 -1.22
CA ASN A 116 -11.06 -2.03 -1.24
C ASN A 116 -10.72 -3.52 -1.21
N ARG A 117 -9.72 -3.95 -1.99
CA ARG A 117 -9.26 -5.35 -2.03
C ARG A 117 -8.65 -5.80 -0.71
N ILE A 118 -7.83 -4.95 -0.10
CA ILE A 118 -7.14 -5.28 1.15
C ILE A 118 -7.93 -4.88 2.39
N GLY A 119 -8.92 -3.99 2.30
CA GLY A 119 -9.66 -3.48 3.45
C GLY A 119 -8.83 -2.59 4.38
N ARG A 120 -7.72 -2.03 3.91
CA ARG A 120 -6.85 -1.12 4.69
C ARG A 120 -6.75 0.22 3.99
N ARG A 121 -6.89 1.31 4.75
CA ARG A 121 -6.69 2.66 4.23
C ARG A 121 -5.22 2.96 4.04
N MET A 122 -4.89 3.68 2.99
CA MET A 122 -3.59 4.31 2.81
C MET A 122 -3.62 5.74 3.36
N ILE A 123 -2.47 6.20 3.81
CA ILE A 123 -2.24 7.57 4.26
C ILE A 123 -1.52 8.29 3.12
N LEU A 124 -2.11 9.36 2.63
CA LEU A 124 -1.51 10.22 1.62
C LEU A 124 -0.82 11.40 2.32
N ILE A 125 0.43 11.63 1.97
CA ILE A 125 1.24 12.77 2.42
C ILE A 125 1.88 13.48 1.22
#